data_AF-A0A924XTZ0-F1
#
_entry.id   AF-A0A924XTZ0-F1
#
_cell.length_a   1.000
_cell.length_b   1.000
_cell.length_c   1.000
_cell.angle_alpha   90.00
_cell.angle_beta   90.00
_cell.angle_gamma   90.00
#
_symmetry.space_group_name_H-M   'P 1'
#
loop_
_entity.id
_entity.type
_entity.pdbx_description
1 polymer ?
#
loop_
_entity_poly.entity_id
_entity_poly.type
_entity_poly.pdbx_seq_one_letter_code
_entity_poly.pdbx_strand_id
1 'polypeptide(L)' 'MRVHIQNPPDDPVFPITRVQWDDAVSRSPDMADVDLTMSGDTDGFARGMATAEVLLTWTKQVTERLPRGALPGL' A
#
# COMPACT_ATOMS: atom_id res chain seq x y z
N MET A 1 13.93 -0.10 2.26
CA MET A 1 12.74 -0.94 2.00
C MET A 1 11.75 -0.10 1.20
N ARG A 2 11.04 -0.69 0.22
CA ARG A 2 10.06 0.01 -0.64
C ARG A 2 8.66 -0.50 -0.35
N VAL A 3 7.84 0.36 0.23
CA VAL A 3 6.43 0.07 0.54
C VAL A 3 5.54 0.77 -0.48
N HIS A 4 4.59 0.03 -1.03
CA HIS A 4 3.48 0.61 -1.78
C HIS A 4 2.19 0.46 -1.00
N ILE A 5 1.51 1.57 -0.73
CA ILE A 5 0.17 1.58 -0.16
C ILE A 5 -0.84 1.71 -1.30
N GLN A 6 -1.67 0.70 -1.47
CA GLN A 6 -2.81 0.75 -2.38
C GLN A 6 -4.08 0.96 -1.57
N ASN A 7 -4.59 2.19 -1.57
CA ASN A 7 -5.93 2.50 -1.06
C ASN A 7 -6.99 1.93 -2.02
N PRO A 8 -8.19 1.55 -1.52
CA PRO A 8 -9.30 1.23 -2.40
C PRO A 8 -9.69 2.47 -3.20
N PRO A 9 -10.15 2.31 -4.45
CA PRO A 9 -10.68 3.43 -5.20
C PRO A 9 -11.87 4.04 -4.45
N ASP A 10 -11.91 5.36 -4.40
CA ASP A 10 -13.01 6.15 -3.85
C ASP A 10 -13.39 5.84 -2.38
N ASP A 11 -12.50 5.29 -1.56
CA ASP A 11 -12.77 5.07 -0.12
C ASP A 11 -12.88 6.42 0.62
N PRO A 12 -14.08 6.83 1.05
CA PRO A 12 -14.25 8.12 1.70
C PRO A 12 -14.03 8.03 3.22
N VAL A 13 -13.83 6.83 3.77
CA VAL A 13 -13.92 6.58 5.21
C VAL A 13 -12.57 6.25 5.82
N PHE A 14 -11.76 5.39 5.17
CA PHE A 14 -10.51 4.91 5.77
C PHE A 14 -9.28 4.96 4.84
N PRO A 15 -9.06 5.99 4.00
CA PRO A 15 -7.82 6.07 3.25
C PRO A 15 -6.63 6.23 4.19
N ILE A 16 -5.56 5.49 3.94
CA ILE A 16 -4.25 5.85 4.50
C ILE A 16 -3.76 7.06 3.71
N THR A 17 -3.40 8.12 4.42
CA THR A 17 -2.99 9.40 3.82
C THR A 17 -1.50 9.64 4.03
N ARG A 18 -0.93 10.49 3.17
CA ARG A 18 0.46 10.91 3.31
C ARG A 18 0.73 11.60 4.65
N VAL A 19 -0.21 12.42 5.12
CA VAL A 19 -0.13 13.10 6.42
C VAL A 19 -0.02 12.09 7.57
N GLN A 20 -0.87 11.06 7.59
CA GLN A 20 -0.81 10.02 8.62
C GLN A 20 0.52 9.25 8.61
N TRP A 21 1.07 8.98 7.42
CA TRP A 21 2.38 8.35 7.29
C TRP A 21 3.50 9.23 7.83
N ASP A 22 3.56 10.50 7.39
CA ASP A 22 4.61 11.43 7.82
C ASP A 22 4.56 11.65 9.35
N ASP A 23 3.35 11.75 9.92
CA ASP A 23 3.15 11.80 11.38
C ASP A 23 3.65 10.54 12.08
N ALA A 24 3.44 9.36 11.50
CA ALA A 24 3.93 8.09 12.05
C ALA A 24 5.46 8.03 12.02
N VAL A 25 6.08 8.40 10.89
CA VAL A 25 7.54 8.45 10.75
C VAL A 25 8.17 9.46 11.72
N SER A 26 7.51 10.58 12.01
CA SER A 26 8.01 11.55 12.99
C SER A 26 8.16 10.96 14.41
N ARG A 27 7.32 9.96 14.75
CA ARG A 27 7.34 9.23 16.03
C ARG A 27 8.28 8.03 16.02
N SER A 28 8.71 7.59 14.84
CA SER A 28 9.56 6.41 14.61
C SER A 28 10.63 6.72 13.57
N PRO A 29 11.69 7.47 13.95
CA PRO A 29 12.71 7.94 13.01
C PRO A 29 13.50 6.82 12.30
N ASP A 30 13.51 5.61 12.86
CA ASP A 30 14.08 4.41 12.25
C ASP A 30 13.37 4.00 10.94
N MET A 31 12.18 4.55 10.69
CA MET A 31 11.43 4.37 9.45
C MET A 31 11.70 5.44 8.38
N ALA A 32 12.58 6.41 8.64
CA ALA A 32 12.85 7.50 7.70
C ALA A 32 13.40 7.04 6.33
N ASP A 33 14.11 5.92 6.28
CA ASP A 33 14.69 5.35 5.05
C ASP A 33 13.73 4.41 4.29
N VAL A 34 12.48 4.32 4.72
CA VAL A 34 11.43 3.58 3.98
C VAL A 34 10.93 4.44 2.82
N ASP A 35 11.14 3.95 1.60
CA ASP A 35 10.61 4.57 0.39
C ASP A 35 9.13 4.21 0.23
N LEU A 36 8.26 5.22 0.20
CA LEU A 36 6.81 5.06 0.17
C LEU A 36 6.24 5.60 -1.14
N THR A 37 5.40 4.77 -1.77
CA THR A 37 4.47 5.20 -2.81
C THR A 37 3.02 4.94 -2.38
N MET A 38 2.08 5.76 -2.85
CA MET A 38 0.66 5.63 -2.53
C MET A 38 -0.20 5.86 -3.78
N SER A 39 -1.23 5.04 -4.00
CA SER A 39 -2.27 5.30 -5.00
C SER A 39 -3.64 4.79 -4.55
N GLY A 40 -4.70 5.24 -5.24
CA GLY A 40 -6.07 4.72 -5.16
C GLY A 40 -6.59 4.14 -6.48
N ASP A 41 -5.80 4.21 -7.56
CA ASP A 41 -6.24 3.83 -8.92
C ASP A 41 -5.46 2.62 -9.49
N THR A 42 -5.97 2.07 -10.60
CA THR A 42 -5.37 0.92 -11.28
C THR A 42 -3.99 1.22 -11.85
N ASP A 43 -3.79 2.42 -12.40
CA ASP A 43 -2.51 2.79 -13.01
C ASP A 43 -1.41 2.96 -11.96
N GLY A 44 -1.75 3.55 -10.82
CA GLY A 44 -0.86 3.70 -9.68
C GLY A 44 -0.56 2.37 -9.01
N PHE A 45 -1.51 1.43 -8.97
CA PHE A 45 -1.24 0.05 -8.57
C PHE A 45 -0.15 -0.58 -9.45
N ALA A 46 -0.31 -0.51 -10.78
CA ALA A 46 0.65 -1.09 -11.72
C ALA A 46 2.05 -0.47 -11.57
N ARG A 47 2.13 0.86 -11.43
CA ARG A 47 3.41 1.56 -11.19
C ARG A 47 4.03 1.20 -9.84
N GLY A 48 3.23 1.16 -8.77
CA GLY A 48 3.71 0.84 -7.43
C GLY A 48 4.24 -0.59 -7.34
N MET A 49 3.51 -1.56 -7.89
CA MET A 49 3.90 -2.97 -7.90
C MET A 49 5.16 -3.26 -8.70
N ALA A 50 5.55 -2.41 -9.66
CA ALA A 50 6.78 -2.62 -10.44
C ALA A 50 8.05 -2.56 -9.57
N THR A 51 8.01 -1.84 -8.45
CA THR A 51 9.19 -1.63 -7.59
C THR A 51 8.97 -1.98 -6.13
N ALA A 52 7.72 -2.21 -5.70
CA ALA A 52 7.37 -2.48 -4.32
C ALA A 52 7.99 -3.81 -3.83
N GLU A 53 8.58 -3.75 -2.63
CA GLU A 53 8.99 -4.94 -1.87
C GLU A 53 7.85 -5.41 -0.95
N VAL A 54 7.03 -4.46 -0.47
CA VAL A 54 5.86 -4.71 0.37
C VAL A 54 4.65 -3.98 -0.20
N LEU A 55 3.54 -4.70 -0.37
CA LEU A 55 2.22 -4.13 -0.65
C LEU A 55 1.41 -4.05 0.64
N LEU A 56 0.97 -2.85 1.01
CA LEU A 56 0.04 -2.64 2.11
C LEU A 56 -1.31 -2.22 1.52
N THR A 57 -2.34 -3.04 1.76
CA THR A 57 -3.68 -2.82 1.20
C THR A 57 -4.74 -3.61 1.97
N TRP A 58 -5.98 -3.56 1.51
CA TRP A 58 -7.13 -4.25 2.08
C TRP A 58 -7.28 -5.64 1.48
N THR A 59 -7.70 -6.60 2.29
CA THR A 59 -7.93 -8.00 1.87
C THR A 59 -8.85 -8.09 0.65
N LYS A 60 -9.91 -7.27 0.60
CA LYS A 60 -10.82 -7.20 -0.56
C LYS A 60 -10.09 -6.85 -1.85
N GLN A 61 -9.18 -5.87 -1.83
CA GLN A 61 -8.40 -5.46 -3.01
C GLN A 61 -7.46 -6.58 -3.49
N VAL A 62 -6.92 -7.36 -2.55
CA VAL A 62 -6.10 -8.54 -2.86
C VAL A 62 -6.94 -9.63 -3.51
N THR A 63 -8.10 -9.98 -2.92
CA THR A 63 -8.98 -11.05 -3.45
C THR A 63 -9.59 -10.72 -4.81
N GLU A 64 -9.77 -9.45 -5.14
CA GLU A 64 -10.25 -9.01 -6.46
C GLU A 64 -9.20 -9.19 -7.56
N ARG A 65 -7.91 -9.11 -7.20
CA ARG A 65 -6.79 -9.10 -8.16
C ARG A 65 -6.04 -10.41 -8.26
N LEU A 66 -6.05 -11.22 -7.21
CA LEU A 66 -5.33 -12.48 -7.15
C LEU A 66 -6.28 -13.68 -7.18
N PRO A 67 -5.98 -14.72 -7.98
CA PRO A 67 -6.77 -15.94 -7.96
C PRO A 67 -6.68 -16.62 -6.58
N ARG A 68 -7.71 -17.41 -6.23
CA ARG A 68 -7.68 -18.23 -5.02
C ARG A 68 -6.45 -19.13 -5.02
N GLY A 69 -5.71 -19.15 -3.90
CA GLY A 69 -4.47 -19.92 -3.75
C GLY A 69 -3.21 -19.27 -4.33
N ALA A 70 -3.30 -18.03 -4.84
CA ALA A 70 -2.13 -17.31 -5.36
C ALA A 70 -1.28 -16.64 -4.27
N LEU A 71 -1.81 -16.50 -3.06
CA LEU A 71 -1.06 -15.95 -1.93
C LEU A 71 -0.28 -17.08 -1.24
N PRO A 72 1.06 -16.98 -1.15
CA PRO A 72 1.84 -17.96 -0.40
C PRO A 72 1.47 -17.90 1.08
N GLY A 73 1.01 -19.03 1.64
CA GLY A 73 0.75 -19.16 3.08
C GLY A 73 -0.66 -18.81 3.56
N LEU A 74 -1.62 -18.60 2.65
CA LEU A 74 -3.07 -18.47 2.95
C LEU A 74 -3.89 -19.55 2.25
#